data_AF-A0A5B0P4M9-F1
#
_entry.id   AF-A0A5B0P4M9-F1
#
_cell.length_a   1.000
_cell.length_b   1.000
_cell.length_c   1.000
_cell.angle_alpha   90.00
_cell.angle_beta   90.00
_cell.angle_gamma   90.00
#
_symmetry.space_group_name_H-M   'P 1'
#
loop_
_entity.id
_entity.type
_entity.pdbx_description
1 polymer ?
#
loop_
_entity_poly.entity_id
_entity_poly.type
_entity_poly.pdbx_seq_one_letter_code
_entity_poly.pdbx_strand_id
1 'polypeptide(L)'
;MNQDITTSEYSEHDGPDDPPSPISTPTPTPLSDDQKRDIIASLLLEGWKGPDILSILQEEYAWSISLRTLSRLRQSWGLRLCDLPPAEKTLDLLPPIRASLISSHQNGLTVAKMRSQLLSELWVNVCHRTVERYLRRLKLKQRQNDLANGKITREEVVELVIHARDALLANTAGYRRMRQILVTNYGVHLPRYAS
;
A
#
# COMPACT_ATOMS: atom_id res chain seq x y z
N MET A 1 -50.26 -75.53 -42.29
CA MET A 1 -49.05 -74.80 -41.87
C MET A 1 -49.33 -74.26 -40.47
N ASN A 2 -48.57 -74.76 -39.50
CA ASN A 2 -48.36 -74.17 -38.17
C ASN A 2 -47.74 -72.76 -38.37
N GLN A 3 -47.81 -71.72 -37.53
CA GLN A 3 -47.84 -71.62 -36.07
C GLN A 3 -47.93 -70.11 -35.69
N ASP A 4 -48.49 -69.82 -34.51
CA ASP A 4 -48.20 -68.69 -33.58
C ASP A 4 -48.63 -67.25 -33.99
N ILE A 5 -49.10 -66.35 -33.10
CA ILE A 5 -48.82 -66.17 -31.67
C ILE A 5 -49.96 -65.38 -30.98
N THR A 6 -50.30 -65.79 -29.77
CA THR A 6 -51.02 -65.10 -28.69
C THR A 6 -50.36 -63.77 -28.29
N THR A 7 -51.12 -62.73 -27.92
CA THR A 7 -51.09 -62.06 -26.58
C THR A 7 -52.20 -61.01 -26.47
N SER A 8 -52.98 -61.15 -25.39
CA SER A 8 -54.02 -60.27 -24.86
C SER A 8 -53.39 -59.13 -24.05
N GLU A 9 -53.95 -57.91 -24.11
CA GLU A 9 -54.49 -57.27 -22.90
C GLU A 9 -55.26 -55.98 -23.18
N TYR A 10 -56.40 -55.86 -22.49
CA TYR A 10 -57.23 -54.68 -22.33
C TYR A 10 -56.50 -53.61 -21.50
N SER A 11 -56.77 -52.33 -21.77
CA SER A 11 -56.83 -51.31 -20.73
C SER A 11 -57.69 -50.13 -21.19
N GLU A 12 -58.92 -50.06 -20.69
CA GLU A 12 -59.72 -48.84 -20.64
C GLU A 12 -59.26 -48.03 -19.42
N HIS A 13 -58.98 -46.74 -19.58
CA HIS A 13 -59.18 -45.80 -18.47
C HIS A 13 -59.47 -44.37 -18.96
N ASP A 14 -60.53 -43.82 -18.37
CA ASP A 14 -61.08 -42.46 -18.38
C ASP A 14 -60.05 -41.31 -18.31
N GLY A 15 -60.43 -40.16 -18.91
CA GLY A 15 -59.70 -38.85 -18.89
C GLY A 15 -59.58 -38.19 -17.51
N PRO A 16 -58.95 -36.99 -17.36
CA PRO A 16 -59.41 -35.75 -18.01
C PRO A 16 -58.31 -34.72 -18.43
N ASP A 17 -58.75 -33.61 -19.03
CA ASP A 17 -58.03 -32.36 -19.31
C ASP A 17 -57.04 -31.93 -18.22
N ASP A 18 -55.77 -31.72 -18.59
CA ASP A 18 -54.80 -30.95 -17.80
C ASP A 18 -54.18 -29.85 -18.69
N PRO A 19 -54.15 -28.59 -18.24
CA PRO A 19 -53.62 -27.47 -19.03
C PRO A 19 -52.09 -27.60 -19.17
N PRO A 20 -51.49 -27.00 -20.22
CA PRO A 20 -50.04 -27.06 -20.38
C PRO A 20 -49.35 -26.41 -19.17
N SER A 21 -48.53 -27.18 -18.46
CA SER A 21 -47.69 -26.73 -17.36
C SER A 21 -46.95 -25.44 -17.75
N PRO A 22 -46.95 -24.40 -16.90
CA PRO A 22 -46.22 -23.19 -17.21
C PRO A 22 -44.72 -23.51 -17.27
N ILE A 23 -44.10 -23.12 -18.39
CA ILE A 23 -42.65 -23.10 -18.54
C ILE A 23 -42.09 -22.27 -17.38
N SER A 24 -41.48 -22.95 -16.41
CA SER A 24 -40.68 -22.32 -15.37
C SER A 24 -39.50 -21.64 -16.04
N THR A 25 -39.65 -20.34 -16.31
CA THR A 25 -38.52 -19.48 -16.60
C THR A 25 -37.55 -19.56 -15.41
N PRO A 26 -36.23 -19.73 -15.63
CA PRO A 26 -35.28 -19.76 -14.54
C PRO A 26 -35.23 -18.37 -13.91
N THR A 27 -35.90 -18.19 -12.78
CA THR A 27 -35.76 -17.01 -11.93
C THR A 27 -34.29 -16.88 -11.54
N PRO A 28 -33.61 -15.75 -11.81
CA PRO A 28 -32.23 -15.58 -11.41
C PRO A 28 -32.14 -15.62 -9.88
N THR A 29 -31.40 -16.59 -9.35
CA THR A 29 -31.16 -16.72 -7.92
C THR A 29 -30.53 -15.42 -7.40
N PRO A 30 -31.13 -14.75 -6.40
CA PRO A 30 -30.57 -13.52 -5.88
C PRO A 30 -29.20 -13.79 -5.26
N LEU A 31 -28.20 -12.99 -5.63
CA LEU A 31 -26.85 -13.10 -5.10
C LEU A 31 -26.85 -13.01 -3.56
N SER A 32 -26.21 -13.97 -2.91
CA SER A 32 -26.01 -13.95 -1.45
C SER A 32 -25.03 -12.84 -1.06
N ASP A 33 -25.06 -12.42 0.21
CA ASP A 33 -24.14 -11.37 0.68
C ASP A 33 -22.67 -11.80 0.65
N ASP A 34 -22.38 -13.09 0.84
CA ASP A 34 -21.02 -13.62 0.68
C ASP A 34 -20.55 -13.54 -0.78
N GLN A 35 -21.41 -13.92 -1.75
CA GLN A 35 -21.10 -13.81 -3.17
C GLN A 35 -20.85 -12.36 -3.58
N LYS A 36 -21.70 -11.44 -3.13
CA LYS A 36 -21.54 -10.00 -3.38
C LYS A 36 -20.23 -9.45 -2.79
N ARG A 37 -19.86 -9.90 -1.60
CA ARG A 37 -18.59 -9.52 -0.97
C ARG A 37 -17.41 -10.00 -1.81
N ASP A 38 -17.44 -11.26 -2.23
CA ASP A 38 -16.32 -11.88 -2.95
C ASP A 38 -16.13 -11.25 -4.34
N ILE A 39 -17.22 -10.93 -5.06
CA ILE A 39 -17.19 -10.18 -6.33
C ILE A 39 -16.58 -8.79 -6.14
N ILE A 40 -17.01 -8.04 -5.13
CA ILE A 40 -16.43 -6.70 -4.90
C ILE A 40 -14.96 -6.81 -4.46
N ALA A 41 -14.59 -7.85 -3.71
CA ALA A 41 -13.22 -8.08 -3.30
C ALA A 41 -12.32 -8.39 -4.52
N SER A 42 -12.75 -9.24 -5.46
CA SER A 42 -11.98 -9.54 -6.67
C SER A 42 -11.77 -8.30 -7.54
N LEU A 43 -12.83 -7.51 -7.77
CA LEU A 43 -12.73 -6.28 -8.56
C LEU A 43 -11.77 -5.26 -7.94
N LEU A 44 -11.75 -5.16 -6.61
CA LEU A 44 -10.80 -4.30 -5.89
C LEU A 44 -9.35 -4.81 -5.99
N LEU A 45 -9.13 -6.13 -5.97
CA LEU A 45 -7.81 -6.73 -6.13
C LEU A 45 -7.26 -6.56 -7.55
N GLU A 46 -8.14 -6.61 -8.55
CA GLU A 46 -7.82 -6.31 -9.95
C GLU A 46 -7.50 -4.81 -10.18
N GLY A 47 -7.90 -3.95 -9.24
CA GLY A 47 -7.58 -2.52 -9.25
C GLY A 47 -8.65 -1.63 -9.87
N TRP A 48 -9.87 -2.14 -10.08
CA TRP A 48 -11.00 -1.37 -10.57
C TRP A 48 -11.39 -0.25 -9.60
N LYS A 49 -11.87 0.87 -10.14
CA LYS A 49 -12.29 2.05 -9.35
C LYS A 49 -13.80 2.09 -9.20
N GLY A 50 -14.28 2.87 -8.24
CA GLY A 50 -15.69 2.95 -7.86
C GLY A 50 -16.69 3.01 -9.02
N PRO A 51 -16.55 3.97 -9.98
CA PRO A 51 -17.44 4.04 -11.14
C PRO A 51 -17.39 2.79 -12.03
N ASP A 52 -16.19 2.28 -12.31
CA ASP A 52 -15.99 1.11 -13.18
C ASP A 52 -16.58 -0.15 -12.54
N ILE A 53 -16.41 -0.31 -11.21
CA ILE A 53 -17.03 -1.38 -10.43
C ILE A 53 -18.55 -1.34 -10.59
N LEU A 54 -19.17 -0.16 -10.56
CA LEU A 54 -20.63 -0.06 -10.72
C LEU A 54 -21.09 -0.51 -12.10
N SER A 55 -20.36 -0.14 -13.16
CA SER A 55 -20.66 -0.60 -14.52
C SER A 55 -20.59 -2.12 -14.62
N ILE A 56 -19.51 -2.72 -14.10
CA ILE A 56 -19.32 -4.18 -14.10
C ILE A 56 -20.42 -4.89 -13.30
N LEU A 57 -20.75 -4.39 -12.10
CA LEU A 57 -21.82 -4.97 -11.28
C LEU A 57 -23.18 -4.94 -11.99
N GLN A 58 -23.48 -3.87 -12.71
CA GLN A 58 -24.72 -3.75 -13.46
C GLN A 58 -24.73 -4.65 -14.71
N GLU A 59 -23.64 -4.68 -15.47
CA GLU A 59 -23.55 -5.38 -16.76
C GLU A 59 -23.42 -6.90 -16.59
N GLU A 60 -22.55 -7.36 -15.69
CA GLU A 60 -22.21 -8.79 -15.56
C GLU A 60 -23.06 -9.52 -14.52
N TYR A 61 -23.50 -8.80 -13.48
CA TYR A 61 -24.17 -9.41 -12.33
C TYR A 61 -25.61 -8.93 -12.14
N ALA A 62 -26.13 -8.10 -13.07
CA ALA A 62 -27.45 -7.46 -12.97
C ALA A 62 -27.69 -6.77 -11.61
N TRP A 63 -26.62 -6.32 -10.96
CA TRP A 63 -26.62 -5.80 -9.60
C TRP A 63 -26.35 -4.28 -9.61
N SER A 64 -27.43 -3.50 -9.66
CA SER A 64 -27.33 -2.03 -9.63
C SER A 64 -27.28 -1.50 -8.20
N ILE A 65 -26.21 -0.77 -7.86
CA ILE A 65 -26.04 -0.07 -6.58
C ILE A 65 -25.45 1.32 -6.76
N SER A 66 -25.71 2.21 -5.80
CA SER A 66 -25.07 3.54 -5.78
C SER A 66 -23.63 3.49 -5.28
N LEU A 67 -22.80 4.49 -5.63
CA LEU A 67 -21.46 4.67 -5.06
C LEU A 67 -21.47 4.74 -3.53
N ARG A 68 -22.52 5.32 -2.95
CA ARG A 68 -22.69 5.39 -1.49
C ARG A 68 -22.93 4.01 -0.90
N THR A 69 -23.76 3.21 -1.55
CA THR A 69 -24.02 1.81 -1.16
C THR A 69 -22.74 0.98 -1.27
N LEU A 70 -22.02 1.08 -2.39
CA LEU A 70 -20.73 0.41 -2.59
C LEU A 70 -19.74 0.79 -1.48
N SER A 71 -19.65 2.08 -1.16
CA SER A 71 -18.76 2.58 -0.10
C SER A 71 -19.13 2.03 1.28
N ARG A 72 -20.44 1.96 1.58
CA ARG A 72 -20.95 1.35 2.83
C ARG A 72 -20.63 -0.14 2.90
N LEU A 73 -20.89 -0.90 1.83
CA LEU A 73 -20.60 -2.33 1.75
C LEU A 73 -19.10 -2.61 1.94
N ARG A 74 -18.24 -1.82 1.29
CA ARG A 74 -16.79 -1.92 1.47
C ARG A 74 -16.35 -1.67 2.90
N GLN A 75 -16.99 -0.75 3.61
CA GLN A 75 -16.69 -0.50 5.02
C GLN A 75 -17.21 -1.64 5.91
N SER A 76 -18.45 -2.09 5.72
CA SER A 76 -19.07 -3.12 6.54
C SER A 76 -18.40 -4.49 6.37
N TRP A 77 -17.88 -4.77 5.17
CA TRP A 77 -17.21 -6.04 4.86
C TRP A 77 -15.69 -6.00 5.01
N GLY A 78 -15.12 -4.90 5.51
CA GLY A 78 -13.66 -4.79 5.66
C GLY A 78 -12.91 -4.89 4.32
N LEU A 79 -13.45 -4.31 3.24
CA LEU A 79 -12.81 -4.23 1.92
C LEU A 79 -12.12 -2.86 1.72
N ARG A 80 -11.56 -2.31 2.80
CA ARG A 80 -10.74 -1.10 2.72
C ARG A 80 -9.34 -1.52 2.27
N LEU A 81 -8.61 -0.59 1.64
CA LEU A 81 -7.21 -0.82 1.27
C LEU A 81 -6.30 -1.18 2.47
N CYS A 82 -6.74 -0.91 3.70
CA CYS A 82 -6.04 -1.29 4.93
C CYS A 82 -6.30 -2.72 5.39
N ASP A 83 -7.41 -3.32 4.93
CA ASP A 83 -7.91 -4.63 5.37
C ASP A 83 -7.64 -5.72 4.32
N LEU A 84 -7.44 -5.33 3.05
CA LEU A 84 -6.91 -6.21 2.00
C LEU A 84 -5.44 -6.55 2.29
N PRO A 85 -4.98 -7.79 2.01
CA PRO A 85 -3.55 -8.10 2.06
C PRO A 85 -2.83 -7.05 1.21
N PRO A 86 -1.77 -6.40 1.73
CA PRO A 86 -1.03 -5.41 0.96
C PRO A 86 -0.70 -6.07 -0.36
N ALA A 87 -1.15 -5.50 -1.48
CA ALA A 87 -0.84 -6.05 -2.78
C ALA A 87 0.66 -6.36 -2.80
N GLU A 88 1.00 -7.64 -2.89
CA GLU A 88 2.39 -8.14 -2.89
C GLU A 88 3.19 -7.59 -4.08
N LYS A 89 2.54 -6.78 -4.92
CA LYS A 89 3.17 -5.75 -5.72
C LYS A 89 3.85 -4.74 -4.79
N THR A 90 5.01 -5.14 -4.28
CA THR A 90 6.17 -4.29 -4.20
C THR A 90 6.18 -3.39 -5.45
N LEU A 91 5.64 -2.18 -5.31
CA LEU A 91 6.14 -1.05 -6.06
C LEU A 91 7.56 -0.87 -5.57
N ASP A 92 8.45 -1.71 -6.09
CA ASP A 92 9.89 -1.59 -5.94
C ASP A 92 10.18 -0.15 -6.31
N LEU A 93 10.68 0.60 -5.33
CA LEU A 93 11.17 1.94 -5.58
C LEU A 93 12.06 1.85 -6.81
N LEU A 94 11.79 2.70 -7.80
CA LEU A 94 12.58 2.74 -9.02
C LEU A 94 14.08 2.73 -8.64
N PRO A 95 14.91 1.84 -9.22
CA PRO A 95 16.31 1.66 -8.82
C PRO A 95 17.10 2.96 -8.58
N PRO A 96 17.02 4.00 -9.45
CA PRO A 96 17.62 5.32 -9.21
C PRO A 96 17.15 6.01 -7.92
N ILE A 97 15.85 6.00 -7.60
CA ILE A 97 15.33 6.62 -6.37
C ILE A 97 15.85 5.85 -5.16
N ARG A 98 15.85 4.51 -5.23
CA ARG A 98 16.40 3.66 -4.18
C ARG A 98 17.89 3.95 -3.93
N ALA A 99 18.70 3.96 -5.00
CA ALA A 99 20.13 4.22 -4.92
C ALA A 99 20.42 5.62 -4.36
N SER A 100 19.72 6.64 -4.85
CA SER A 100 19.84 8.03 -4.37
C SER A 100 19.51 8.13 -2.88
N LEU A 101 18.40 7.53 -2.42
CA LEU A 101 18.01 7.55 -1.00
C LEU A 101 19.01 6.81 -0.10
N ILE A 102 19.52 5.65 -0.53
CA ILE A 102 20.53 4.89 0.22
C ILE A 102 21.82 5.70 0.35
N SER A 103 22.33 6.23 -0.77
CA SER A 103 23.53 7.08 -0.77
C SER A 103 23.34 8.32 0.11
N SER A 104 22.20 8.99 -0.04
CA SER A 104 21.87 10.18 0.75
C SER A 104 21.80 9.89 2.24
N HIS A 105 21.27 8.72 2.60
CA HIS A 105 21.15 8.26 3.98
C HIS A 105 22.52 7.94 4.59
N GLN A 106 23.39 7.25 3.84
CA GLN A 106 24.77 7.00 4.25
C GLN A 106 25.55 8.30 4.48
N ASN A 107 25.29 9.32 3.68
CA ASN A 107 25.86 10.66 3.82
C ASN A 107 25.25 11.47 4.98
N GLY A 108 24.26 10.93 5.70
CA GLY A 108 23.61 11.59 6.83
C GLY A 108 22.75 12.79 6.44
N LEU A 109 22.20 12.80 5.23
CA LEU A 109 21.30 13.88 4.78
C LEU A 109 19.95 13.81 5.51
N THR A 110 19.38 14.99 5.77
CA THR A 110 18.02 15.12 6.33
C THR A 110 16.97 14.82 5.27
N VAL A 111 15.74 14.51 5.69
CA VAL A 111 14.63 14.19 4.75
C VAL A 111 14.40 15.34 3.77
N ALA A 112 14.48 16.59 4.25
CA ALA A 112 14.36 17.78 3.41
C ALA A 112 15.41 17.82 2.29
N LYS A 113 16.66 17.47 2.60
CA LYS A 113 17.74 17.43 1.60
C LYS A 113 17.60 16.27 0.63
N MET A 114 17.22 15.09 1.13
CA MET A 114 16.89 13.95 0.28
C MET A 114 15.78 14.31 -0.71
N ARG A 115 14.75 15.03 -0.25
CA ARG A 115 13.69 15.55 -1.14
C ARG A 115 14.25 16.50 -2.19
N SER A 116 15.05 17.49 -1.79
CA SER A 116 15.67 18.43 -2.72
C SER A 116 16.52 17.70 -3.77
N GLN A 117 17.27 16.68 -3.34
CA GLN A 117 18.12 15.87 -4.21
C GLN A 117 17.30 15.05 -5.21
N LEU A 118 16.21 14.41 -4.76
CA LEU A 118 15.29 13.72 -5.67
C LEU A 118 14.70 14.67 -6.72
N LEU A 119 14.40 15.92 -6.34
CA LEU A 119 13.89 16.92 -7.27
C LEU A 119 14.97 17.42 -8.24
N SER A 120 16.20 17.67 -7.78
CA SER A 120 17.25 18.26 -8.60
C SER A 120 17.97 17.25 -9.51
N GLU A 121 18.22 16.04 -9.01
CA GLU A 121 19.00 15.03 -9.74
C GLU A 121 18.12 14.09 -10.56
N LEU A 122 16.96 13.71 -10.01
CA LEU A 122 16.06 12.74 -10.63
C LEU A 122 14.79 13.39 -11.19
N TRP A 123 14.60 14.70 -11.02
CA TRP A 123 13.38 15.41 -11.42
C TRP A 123 12.11 14.83 -10.79
N VAL A 124 12.26 14.14 -9.65
CA VAL A 124 11.18 13.48 -8.92
C VAL A 124 10.67 14.42 -7.82
N ASN A 125 9.53 15.06 -8.08
CA ASN A 125 8.88 15.89 -7.08
C ASN A 125 8.06 15.04 -6.10
N VAL A 126 8.58 14.84 -4.90
CA VAL A 126 7.92 14.09 -3.82
C VAL A 126 7.71 14.95 -2.59
N CYS A 127 6.63 14.70 -1.84
CA CYS A 127 6.41 15.36 -0.57
C CYS A 127 7.26 14.73 0.55
N HIS A 128 7.43 15.46 1.66
CA HIS A 128 8.21 15.02 2.82
C HIS A 128 7.77 13.64 3.34
N ARG A 129 6.45 13.44 3.48
CA ARG A 129 5.85 12.17 3.91
C ARG A 129 6.19 11.01 2.98
N THR A 130 6.29 11.26 1.67
CA THR A 130 6.66 10.23 0.69
C THR A 130 8.10 9.80 0.87
N VAL A 131 9.03 10.73 1.14
CA VAL A 131 10.42 10.39 1.44
C VAL A 131 10.52 9.60 2.75
N GLU A 132 9.82 10.02 3.82
CA GLU A 132 9.74 9.24 5.07
C GLU A 132 9.18 7.82 4.85
N ARG A 133 8.15 7.70 4.00
CA ARG A 133 7.59 6.41 3.61
C ARG A 133 8.61 5.55 2.86
N TYR A 134 9.37 6.14 1.95
CA TYR A 134 10.43 5.44 1.21
C TYR A 134 11.54 4.95 2.14
N LEU A 135 11.97 5.78 3.10
CA LEU A 135 12.96 5.37 4.10
C LEU A 135 12.46 4.21 4.97
N ARG A 136 11.20 4.26 5.42
CA ARG A 136 10.58 3.15 6.17
C ARG A 136 10.55 1.86 5.36
N ARG A 137 10.19 1.93 4.08
CA ARG A 137 10.20 0.77 3.17
C ARG A 137 11.61 0.19 2.99
N LEU A 138 12.62 1.04 2.92
CA LEU A 138 14.02 0.63 2.84
C LEU A 138 14.62 0.20 4.19
N LYS A 139 13.82 0.20 5.27
CA LYS A 139 14.27 -0.06 6.66
C LYS A 139 15.42 0.87 7.10
N LEU A 140 15.50 2.06 6.52
CA LEU A 140 16.52 3.06 6.83
C LEU A 140 16.04 3.96 7.97
N LYS A 141 16.64 3.82 9.15
CA LYS A 141 16.40 4.73 10.27
C LYS A 141 17.33 5.94 10.13
N GLN A 142 16.78 7.15 10.08
CA GLN A 142 17.64 8.33 10.17
C GLN A 142 18.40 8.32 11.49
N ARG A 143 19.71 8.56 11.43
CA ARG A 143 20.51 8.76 12.64
C ARG A 143 19.95 9.97 13.36
N GLN A 144 19.35 9.75 14.52
CA GLN A 144 18.91 10.85 15.37
C GLN A 144 20.14 11.58 15.90
N ASN A 145 20.05 12.91 15.93
CA ASN A 145 21.09 13.81 16.42
C ASN A 145 21.31 13.57 17.93
N ASP A 146 22.56 13.57 18.39
CA ASP A 146 22.86 13.40 19.82
C ASP A 146 22.24 14.52 20.69
N LEU A 147 22.09 15.73 20.14
CA LEU A 147 21.33 16.82 20.79
C LEU A 147 19.82 16.54 20.82
N ALA A 148 19.27 15.95 19.75
CA ALA A 148 17.84 15.62 19.69
C ALA A 148 17.48 14.40 20.54
N ASN A 149 18.46 13.52 20.78
CA ASN A 149 18.35 12.37 21.67
C ASN A 149 18.59 12.74 23.13
N GLY A 150 18.95 13.99 23.44
CA GLY A 150 19.33 14.41 24.80
C GLY A 150 20.58 13.70 25.33
N LYS A 151 21.36 13.07 24.45
CA LYS A 151 22.62 12.40 24.81
C LYS A 151 23.70 13.43 25.15
N ILE A 152 23.61 14.59 24.51
CA ILE A 152 24.50 15.74 24.71
C ILE A 152 23.65 17.01 24.74
N THR A 153 24.00 17.91 25.64
CA THR A 153 23.43 19.26 25.77
C THR A 153 24.16 20.25 24.87
N ARG A 154 23.58 21.42 24.65
CA ARG A 154 24.19 22.43 23.77
C ARG A 154 25.48 22.97 24.38
N GLU A 155 25.51 23.06 25.70
CA GLU A 155 26.61 23.52 26.53
C GLU A 155 27.81 22.56 26.41
N GLU A 156 27.57 21.24 26.54
CA GLU A 156 28.61 20.22 26.35
C GLU A 156 29.20 20.25 24.94
N VAL A 157 28.41 20.54 23.90
CA VAL A 157 28.96 20.73 22.54
C VAL A 157 29.94 21.89 22.48
N VAL A 158 29.62 23.00 23.15
CA VAL A 158 30.50 24.18 23.17
C VAL A 158 31.81 23.84 23.86
N GLU A 159 31.75 23.15 25.01
CA GLU A 159 32.95 22.69 25.72
C GLU A 159 33.80 21.75 24.88
N LEU A 160 33.19 20.80 24.17
CA LEU A 160 33.91 19.90 23.27
C LEU A 160 34.57 20.64 22.10
N VAL A 161 33.95 21.70 21.58
CA VAL A 161 34.53 22.55 20.53
C VAL A 161 35.71 23.36 21.07
N ILE A 162 35.60 23.90 22.29
CA ILE A 162 36.69 24.62 22.96
C ILE A 162 37.85 23.66 23.20
N HIS A 163 37.58 22.50 23.80
CA HIS A 163 38.59 21.47 24.04
C HIS A 163 39.23 20.98 22.72
N ALA A 164 38.47 20.81 21.64
CA ALA A 164 39.03 20.44 20.34
C ALA A 164 39.93 21.53 19.76
N ARG A 165 39.61 22.80 19.97
CA ARG A 165 40.46 23.92 19.54
C ARG A 165 41.76 23.95 20.34
N ASP A 166 41.65 23.90 21.66
CA ASP A 166 42.79 24.07 22.55
C ASP A 166 43.70 22.83 22.57
N ALA A 167 43.13 21.63 22.76
CA ALA A 167 43.90 20.40 22.94
C ALA A 167 44.32 19.74 21.62
N LEU A 168 43.50 19.85 20.55
CA LEU A 168 43.83 19.29 19.23
C LEU A 168 44.38 20.35 18.27
N LEU A 169 44.65 21.56 18.77
CA LEU A 169 45.17 22.71 18.01
C LEU A 169 44.33 23.02 16.75
N ALA A 170 43.03 22.70 16.79
CA ALA A 170 42.11 22.86 15.67
C ALA A 170 41.58 24.30 15.53
N ASN A 171 42.41 25.30 15.86
CA ASN A 171 42.03 26.71 15.96
C ASN A 171 41.55 27.30 14.62
N THR A 172 42.06 26.78 13.50
CA THR A 172 41.67 27.17 12.14
C THR A 172 40.59 26.28 11.53
N ALA A 173 40.09 25.28 12.26
CA ALA A 173 39.12 24.34 11.73
C ALA A 173 37.75 25.00 11.56
N GLY A 174 37.35 25.23 10.31
CA GLY A 174 35.97 25.59 9.96
C GLY A 174 34.97 24.47 10.30
N TYR A 175 33.68 24.78 10.22
CA TYR A 175 32.59 23.89 10.66
C TYR A 175 32.70 22.44 10.15
N ARG A 176 33.03 22.23 8.86
CA ARG A 176 33.15 20.87 8.30
C ARG A 176 34.26 20.07 8.97
N ARG A 177 35.43 20.70 9.19
CA ARG A 177 36.58 20.04 9.82
C ARG A 177 36.33 19.82 11.31
N MET A 178 35.73 20.80 11.99
CA MET A 178 35.35 20.67 13.40
C MET A 178 34.32 19.55 13.61
N ARG A 179 33.31 19.45 12.75
CA ARG A 179 32.34 18.35 12.79
C ARG A 179 33.02 16.98 12.65
N GLN A 180 34.01 16.87 11.76
CA GLN A 180 34.75 15.62 11.60
C GLN A 180 35.54 15.29 12.86
N ILE A 181 36.22 16.27 13.47
CA ILE A 181 36.95 16.11 14.73
C ILE A 181 36.04 15.66 15.87
N LEU A 182 34.84 16.25 15.98
CA LEU A 182 33.84 15.88 16.97
C LEU A 182 33.35 14.44 16.80
N VAL A 183 33.18 13.99 15.56
CA VAL A 183 32.83 12.60 15.26
C VAL A 183 33.98 11.65 15.57
N THR A 184 35.21 11.99 15.18
CA THR A 184 36.35 11.06 15.29
C THR A 184 36.91 10.95 16.71
N ASN A 185 36.99 12.06 17.44
CA ASN A 185 37.63 12.09 18.76
C ASN A 185 36.62 11.95 19.91
N TYR A 186 35.39 12.39 19.71
CA TYR A 186 34.39 12.44 20.77
C TYR A 186 33.15 11.59 20.46
N GLY A 187 33.05 11.00 19.26
CA GLY A 187 31.91 10.19 18.87
C GLY A 187 30.59 10.97 18.77
N VAL A 188 30.64 12.31 18.67
CA VAL A 188 29.46 13.17 18.71
C VAL A 188 28.96 13.50 17.32
N HIS A 189 27.67 13.27 17.08
CA HIS A 189 27.00 13.46 15.82
C HIS A 189 26.10 14.69 15.83
N LEU A 190 26.68 15.82 15.39
CA LEU A 190 25.94 17.07 15.24
C LEU A 190 25.37 17.25 13.82
N PRO A 191 24.17 17.82 13.69
CA PRO A 191 23.59 18.15 12.41
C PRO A 191 24.20 19.46 11.90
N ARG A 192 24.09 19.63 10.59
CA ARG A 192 24.32 20.91 9.94
C ARG A 192 23.07 21.76 10.15
N TYR A 193 23.07 22.56 11.21
CA TYR A 193 22.10 23.65 11.34
C TYR A 193 22.39 24.63 10.20
N ALA A 194 21.54 24.62 9.18
CA ALA A 194 21.43 25.76 8.30
C ALA A 194 20.56 26.77 9.07
N SER A 195 21.21 27.81 9.56
CA SER A 195 20.57 29.09 9.91
C SER A 195 19.79 29.60 8.71
#